data_AF-A0A0G0XIC7-F1
#
_entry.id   AF-A0A0G0XIC7-F1
#
_cell.length_a   1.000
_cell.length_b   1.000
_cell.length_c   1.000
_cell.angle_alpha   90.00
_cell.angle_beta   90.00
_cell.angle_gamma   90.00
#
_symmetry.space_group_name_H-M   'P 1'
#
loop_
_entity.id
_entity.type
_entity.pdbx_description
1 polymer ?
#
loop_
_entity_poly.entity_id
_entity_poly.type
_entity_poly.pdbx_seq_one_letter_code
_entity_poly.pdbx_strand_id
1 'polypeptide(L)'
;VEEFKMPQVIFSFVDNLKPHNVLELLNSFHKTIDSNIVPEIIFTMMIRQFRLLIALKTGADISETNRLAPWQKGKLSKQSHEFSLEKLKQLYKELLLIDFQIKTGKSALNLTQRIEQFIIGM
;
A
#
# COMPACT_ATOMS: atom_id res chain seq x y z
N VAL A 1 3.43 -24.63 -17.31
CA VAL A 1 3.50 -23.26 -16.76
C VAL A 1 3.28 -23.38 -15.27
N GLU A 2 4.29 -23.11 -14.46
CA GLU A 2 4.13 -23.12 -13.00
C GLU A 2 3.32 -21.88 -12.60
N GLU A 3 2.22 -22.09 -11.88
CA GLU A 3 1.35 -21.01 -11.40
C GLU A 3 1.95 -20.46 -10.09
N PHE A 4 2.70 -19.37 -10.19
CA PHE A 4 3.18 -18.64 -9.02
C PHE A 4 2.02 -17.85 -8.40
N LYS A 5 1.25 -18.52 -7.52
CA LYS A 5 0.19 -17.84 -6.75
C LYS A 5 0.85 -16.88 -5.77
N MET A 6 0.57 -15.59 -5.92
CA MET A 6 0.93 -14.57 -4.93
C MET A 6 0.36 -14.98 -3.56
N PRO A 7 1.19 -15.04 -2.50
CA PRO A 7 0.71 -15.43 -1.19
C PRO A 7 -0.41 -14.49 -0.73
N GLN A 8 -1.55 -15.02 -0.25
CA GLN A 8 -2.72 -14.23 0.16
C GLN A 8 -2.39 -13.14 1.19
N VAL A 9 -1.31 -13.32 1.96
CA VAL A 9 -0.83 -12.40 2.99
C VAL A 9 -0.61 -10.97 2.48
N ILE A 10 -0.14 -10.77 1.25
CA ILE A 10 0.07 -9.41 0.70
C ILE A 10 -1.24 -8.66 0.48
N PHE A 11 -2.27 -9.36 -0.01
CA PHE A 11 -3.59 -8.77 -0.22
C PHE A 11 -4.23 -8.43 1.12
N SER A 12 -4.12 -9.31 2.11
CA SER A 12 -4.55 -9.02 3.48
C SER A 12 -3.81 -7.82 4.08
N PHE A 13 -2.50 -7.70 3.85
CA PHE A 13 -1.72 -6.55 4.31
C PHE A 13 -2.21 -5.22 3.70
N VAL A 14 -2.32 -5.13 2.37
CA VAL A 14 -2.73 -3.85 1.73
C VAL A 14 -4.18 -3.47 2.01
N ASP A 15 -5.04 -4.47 2.20
CA ASP A 15 -6.44 -4.26 2.57
C ASP A 15 -6.60 -3.74 4.02
N ASN A 16 -5.58 -3.93 4.87
CA ASN A 16 -5.54 -3.46 6.25
C ASN A 16 -4.73 -2.16 6.44
N LEU A 17 -4.26 -1.53 5.37
CA LEU A 17 -3.64 -0.20 5.42
C LEU A 17 -4.68 0.87 5.81
N LYS A 18 -4.72 1.25 7.09
CA LYS A 18 -5.62 2.27 7.64
C LYS A 18 -4.97 2.97 8.84
N PRO A 19 -5.44 4.15 9.25
CA PRO A 19 -4.93 4.80 10.46
C PRO A 19 -5.24 3.98 11.72
N HIS A 20 -4.54 4.27 12.81
CA HIS A 20 -4.81 3.75 14.16
C HIS A 20 -4.64 2.22 14.37
N ASN A 21 -3.98 1.48 13.46
CA ASN A 21 -3.68 0.05 13.62
C ASN A 21 -2.20 -0.32 13.43
N VAL A 22 -1.28 0.63 13.71
CA VAL A 22 0.17 0.51 13.43
C VAL A 22 0.78 -0.82 13.87
N LEU A 23 0.52 -1.28 15.09
CA LEU A 23 1.08 -2.55 15.60
C LEU A 23 0.60 -3.77 14.80
N GLU A 24 -0.70 -3.85 14.50
CA GLU A 24 -1.27 -4.92 13.69
C GLU A 24 -0.71 -4.89 12.27
N LEU A 25 -0.57 -3.69 11.72
CA LEU A 25 -0.08 -3.48 10.36
C LEU A 25 1.41 -3.82 10.21
N LEU A 26 2.26 -3.45 11.18
CA LEU A 26 3.67 -3.88 11.22
C LEU A 26 3.77 -5.40 11.31
N ASN A 27 2.99 -6.04 12.18
CA ASN A 27 2.97 -7.50 12.27
C ASN A 27 2.54 -8.15 10.95
N SER A 28 1.53 -7.59 10.26
CA SER A 28 1.11 -8.06 8.95
C SER A 28 2.17 -7.83 7.87
N PHE A 29 2.92 -6.73 7.95
CA PHE A 29 4.03 -6.43 7.05
C PHE A 29 5.18 -7.44 7.22
N HIS A 30 5.62 -7.70 8.45
CA HIS A 30 6.66 -8.70 8.72
C HIS A 30 6.25 -10.10 8.26
N LYS A 31 5.00 -10.52 8.53
CA LYS A 31 4.47 -11.79 7.98
C LYS A 31 4.51 -11.87 6.46
N THR A 32 4.35 -10.73 5.78
CA THR A 32 4.43 -10.65 4.31
C THR A 32 5.86 -10.87 3.83
N ILE A 33 6.85 -10.30 4.52
CA ILE A 33 8.28 -10.55 4.26
C ILE A 33 8.66 -11.99 4.56
N ASP A 34 8.23 -12.53 5.70
CA ASP A 34 8.48 -13.92 6.12
C ASP A 34 7.88 -14.94 5.15
N SER A 35 6.88 -14.52 4.35
CA SER A 35 6.30 -15.30 3.26
C SER A 35 7.08 -15.19 1.94
N ASN A 36 8.35 -14.78 1.99
CA ASN A 36 9.27 -14.61 0.85
C ASN A 36 8.82 -13.59 -0.21
N ILE A 37 8.01 -12.60 0.16
CA ILE A 37 7.66 -11.50 -0.76
C ILE A 37 8.70 -10.40 -0.61
N VAL A 38 9.37 -10.06 -1.71
CA VAL A 38 10.41 -9.03 -1.70
C VAL A 38 9.82 -7.63 -1.44
N PRO A 39 10.51 -6.75 -0.69
CA PRO A 39 10.00 -5.44 -0.31
C PRO A 39 9.52 -4.56 -1.47
N GLU A 40 10.13 -4.69 -2.66
CA GLU A 40 9.77 -3.94 -3.86
C GLU A 40 8.36 -4.28 -4.35
N ILE A 41 7.95 -5.55 -4.24
CA ILE A 41 6.58 -5.98 -4.58
C ILE A 41 5.61 -5.42 -3.55
N ILE A 42 5.94 -5.50 -2.26
CA ILE A 42 5.10 -4.96 -1.19
C ILE A 42 4.89 -3.46 -1.39
N PHE A 43 5.97 -2.73 -1.64
CA PHE A 43 5.95 -1.29 -1.87
C PHE A 43 5.15 -0.91 -3.11
N THR A 44 5.31 -1.64 -4.22
CA THR A 44 4.51 -1.44 -5.44
C THR A 44 3.01 -1.64 -5.17
N MET A 45 2.67 -2.64 -4.35
CA MET A 45 1.28 -2.89 -3.93
C MET A 45 0.73 -1.77 -3.04
N MET A 46 1.54 -1.21 -2.14
CA MET A 46 1.16 -0.03 -1.35
C MET A 46 0.88 1.18 -2.24
N ILE A 47 1.78 1.52 -3.18
CA ILE A 47 1.59 2.63 -4.13
C ILE A 47 0.28 2.47 -4.90
N ARG A 48 0.05 1.27 -5.46
CA ARG A 48 -1.20 0.96 -6.16
C ARG A 48 -2.41 1.13 -5.23
N GLN A 49 -2.33 0.65 -3.99
CA GLN A 49 -3.42 0.76 -3.02
C GLN A 49 -3.79 2.22 -2.80
N PHE A 50 -2.83 3.07 -2.42
CA PHE A 50 -3.09 4.49 -2.17
C PHE A 50 -3.63 5.23 -3.40
N ARG A 51 -3.15 4.90 -4.60
CA ARG A 51 -3.70 5.46 -5.85
C ARG A 51 -5.18 5.09 -6.04
N LEU A 52 -5.56 3.83 -5.77
CA LEU A 52 -6.95 3.38 -5.83
C LEU A 52 -7.82 4.06 -4.77
N LEU A 53 -7.30 4.20 -3.54
CA LEU A 53 -8.02 4.90 -2.46
C LEU A 53 -8.28 6.36 -2.85
N ILE A 54 -7.29 7.06 -3.40
CA ILE A 54 -7.45 8.44 -3.88
C ILE A 54 -8.48 8.51 -5.01
N ALA A 55 -8.38 7.63 -6.01
CA ALA A 55 -9.30 7.64 -7.15
C ALA A 55 -10.76 7.42 -6.70
N LEU A 56 -11.00 6.44 -5.83
CA LEU A 56 -12.34 6.19 -5.29
C LEU A 56 -12.84 7.31 -4.38
N LYS A 57 -11.97 7.92 -3.56
CA LYS A 57 -12.32 9.05 -2.69
C LYS A 57 -12.72 10.30 -3.48
N THR A 58 -12.10 10.51 -4.63
CA THR A 58 -12.32 11.70 -5.49
C THR A 58 -13.35 11.46 -6.60
N GLY A 59 -13.74 10.21 -6.84
CA GLY A 59 -14.55 9.83 -8.01
C GLY A 59 -13.79 9.92 -9.33
N ALA A 60 -12.46 9.97 -9.30
CA ALA A 60 -11.65 10.01 -10.51
C ALA A 60 -11.79 8.71 -11.31
N ASP A 61 -11.99 8.84 -12.61
CA ASP A 61 -12.08 7.70 -13.52
C ASP A 61 -10.67 7.30 -13.99
N ILE A 62 -10.20 6.15 -13.49
CA ILE A 62 -8.93 5.54 -13.93
C ILE A 62 -9.18 4.10 -14.40
N SER A 63 -8.39 3.65 -15.37
CA SER A 63 -8.53 2.32 -15.95
C SER A 63 -8.53 1.19 -14.92
N GLU A 64 -7.78 1.36 -13.84
CA GLU A 64 -7.64 0.38 -12.76
C GLU A 64 -8.93 0.25 -11.95
N THR A 65 -9.63 1.36 -11.66
CA THR A 65 -10.90 1.31 -10.91
C THR A 65 -12.01 0.68 -11.73
N ASN A 66 -11.95 0.78 -13.06
CA ASN A 66 -12.93 0.18 -13.97
C ASN A 66 -12.77 -1.34 -14.12
N ARG A 67 -11.57 -1.86 -13.81
CA ARG A 67 -11.26 -3.31 -13.83
C ARG A 67 -11.56 -4.00 -12.50
N LEU A 68 -11.90 -3.25 -11.45
CA LEU A 68 -12.22 -3.81 -10.15
C LEU A 68 -13.59 -4.50 -10.17
N ALA A 69 -13.66 -5.71 -9.62
CA ALA A 69 -14.95 -6.35 -9.35
C ALA A 69 -15.75 -5.52 -8.31
N PRO A 70 -17.10 -5.59 -8.31
CA PRO A 70 -17.93 -4.80 -7.39
C PRO A 70 -17.56 -4.97 -5.91
N TRP A 71 -17.22 -6.19 -5.49
CA TRP A 71 -16.81 -6.48 -4.12
C TRP A 71 -15.47 -5.81 -3.75
N GLN A 72 -14.50 -5.77 -4.68
CA GLN A 72 -13.22 -5.08 -4.47
C GLN A 72 -13.42 -3.57 -4.37
N LYS A 73 -14.23 -3.01 -5.28
CA LYS A 73 -14.58 -1.58 -5.26
C LYS A 73 -15.26 -1.20 -3.95
N GLY A 74 -16.17 -2.05 -3.45
CA GLY A 74 -16.83 -1.86 -2.15
C GLY A 74 -15.84 -1.85 -0.98
N LYS A 75 -14.88 -2.80 -0.95
CA LYS A 75 -13.85 -2.88 0.10
C LYS A 75 -12.92 -1.66 0.08
N LEU A 76 -12.40 -1.31 -1.09
CA LEU A 76 -11.50 -0.16 -1.28
C LEU A 76 -12.21 1.17 -1.00
N SER A 77 -13.50 1.28 -1.36
CA SER A 77 -14.29 2.46 -1.03
C SER A 77 -14.38 2.64 0.48
N LYS A 78 -14.73 1.58 1.24
CA LYS A 78 -14.73 1.63 2.72
C LYS A 78 -13.36 2.03 3.27
N GLN A 79 -12.29 1.40 2.80
CA GLN A 79 -10.92 1.75 3.22
C GLN A 79 -10.58 3.21 2.93
N SER A 80 -11.00 3.77 1.79
CA SER A 80 -10.76 5.18 1.47
C SER A 80 -11.49 6.15 2.42
N HIS A 81 -12.57 5.70 3.06
CA HIS A 81 -13.31 6.49 4.05
C HIS A 81 -12.61 6.58 5.40
N GLU A 82 -11.67 5.67 5.70
CA GLU A 82 -10.82 5.72 6.90
C GLU A 82 -9.81 6.89 6.88
N PHE A 83 -9.62 7.53 5.73
CA PHE A 83 -8.69 8.65 5.56
C PHE A 83 -9.39 9.93 5.11
N SER A 84 -8.85 11.08 5.50
CA SER A 84 -9.13 12.35 4.82
C SER A 84 -8.44 12.37 3.45
N LEU A 85 -9.00 13.12 2.50
CA LEU A 85 -8.39 13.24 1.17
C LEU A 85 -6.98 13.84 1.23
N GLU A 86 -6.77 14.83 2.11
CA GLU A 86 -5.46 15.46 2.28
C GLU A 86 -4.42 14.49 2.87
N LYS A 87 -4.82 13.64 3.83
CA LYS A 87 -3.94 12.58 4.34
C LYS A 87 -3.58 11.56 3.26
N LEU A 88 -4.53 11.14 2.43
CA LEU A 88 -4.23 10.25 1.29
C LEU A 88 -3.22 10.86 0.32
N LYS A 89 -3.40 12.14 -0.05
CA LYS A 89 -2.46 12.86 -0.92
C LYS A 89 -1.07 12.98 -0.27
N GLN A 90 -1.02 13.27 1.03
CA GLN A 90 0.24 13.36 1.78
C GLN A 90 0.98 12.02 1.76
N LEU A 91 0.30 10.93 2.13
CA LEU A 91 0.88 9.58 2.14
C LEU A 91 1.35 9.16 0.74
N TYR A 92 0.59 9.48 -0.30
CA TYR A 92 0.99 9.17 -1.67
C TYR A 92 2.25 9.94 -2.13
N LYS A 93 2.39 11.22 -1.71
CA LYS A 93 3.61 12.00 -1.94
C LYS A 93 4.80 11.42 -1.15
N GLU A 94 4.57 10.95 0.06
CA GLU A 94 5.61 10.31 0.87
C GLU A 94 6.12 9.02 0.23
N LEU A 95 5.22 8.19 -0.32
CA LEU A 95 5.61 7.00 -1.09
C LEU A 95 6.44 7.37 -2.32
N LEU A 96 6.09 8.44 -3.05
CA LEU A 96 6.91 8.94 -4.16
C LEU A 96 8.31 9.36 -3.69
N LEU A 97 8.41 10.04 -2.54
CA LEU A 97 9.69 10.45 -1.98
C LEU A 97 10.55 9.25 -1.58
N ILE A 98 9.96 8.23 -0.95
CA ILE A 98 10.64 6.98 -0.61
C ILE A 98 11.17 6.29 -1.88
N ASP A 99 10.34 6.17 -2.91
CA ASP A 99 10.74 5.54 -4.19
C ASP A 99 11.95 6.25 -4.81
N PHE A 100 11.89 7.58 -4.88
CA PHE A 100 12.97 8.41 -5.39
C PHE A 100 14.25 8.22 -4.57
N GLN A 101 14.16 8.30 -3.24
CA GLN A 101 15.33 8.18 -2.36
C GLN A 101 15.99 6.80 -2.46
N ILE A 102 15.20 5.72 -2.52
CA ILE A 102 15.70 4.36 -2.67
C ILE A 102 16.36 4.18 -4.04
N LYS A 103 15.69 4.54 -5.13
CA LYS A 103 16.21 4.35 -6.50
C LYS A 103 17.42 5.22 -6.83
N THR A 104 17.59 6.35 -6.15
CA THR A 104 18.73 7.25 -6.34
C THR A 104 19.85 7.06 -5.32
N GLY A 105 19.74 6.05 -4.43
CA GLY A 105 20.74 5.80 -3.39
C GLY A 105 20.84 6.93 -2.35
N LYS A 106 19.84 7.80 -2.25
CA LYS A 106 19.78 8.92 -1.29
C LYS A 106 19.17 8.54 0.06
N SER A 107 18.78 7.28 0.23
CA SER A 107 18.26 6.77 1.49
C SER A 107 19.37 6.08 2.30
N ALA A 108 19.55 6.49 3.56
CA ALA A 108 20.41 5.78 4.52
C ALA A 108 19.79 4.47 5.02
N LEU A 109 18.48 4.27 4.79
CA LEU A 109 17.73 3.07 5.18
C LEU A 109 17.36 2.26 3.94
N ASN A 110 17.28 0.94 4.10
CA ASN A 110 16.77 0.07 3.06
C ASN A 110 15.24 0.21 2.91
N LEU A 111 14.68 -0.39 1.85
CA LEU A 111 13.25 -0.24 1.56
C LEU A 111 12.35 -0.83 2.66
N THR A 112 12.74 -1.95 3.27
CA THR A 112 12.02 -2.55 4.40
C THR A 112 11.87 -1.55 5.55
N GLN A 113 12.97 -0.96 5.99
CA GLN A 113 13.00 0.04 7.06
C GLN A 113 12.21 1.30 6.69
N ARG A 114 12.21 1.71 5.42
CA ARG A 114 11.39 2.84 4.95
C ARG A 114 9.90 2.54 4.99
N ILE A 115 9.51 1.30 4.68
CA ILE A 115 8.11 0.87 4.80
C ILE A 115 7.68 0.86 6.26
N GLU A 116 8.52 0.37 7.18
CA GLU A 116 8.25 0.42 8.63
C GLU A 116 8.05 1.87 9.10
N GLN A 117 8.93 2.78 8.72
CA GLN A 117 8.80 4.21 9.03
C GLN A 117 7.50 4.81 8.49
N PHE A 118 7.15 4.49 7.24
CA PHE A 118 5.90 4.92 6.63
C PHE A 118 4.68 4.41 7.41
N ILE A 119 4.67 3.13 7.81
CA ILE A 119 3.58 2.53 8.59
C ILE A 119 3.44 3.22 9.96
N ILE A 120 4.55 3.58 10.61
CA ILE A 120 4.55 4.28 11.90
C ILE A 120 4.06 5.72 11.77
N GLY A 121 4.33 6.39 10.65
CA GLY A 121 3.92 7.78 10.38
C GLY A 121 2.50 7.96 9.84
N MET A 122 1.78 6.86 9.58
CA MET A 122 0.44 6.87 9.02
C MET A 122 -0.63 7.23 10.05
#